data_AF-A0A4U7KLI3-F1
#
_entry.id   AF-A0A4U7KLI3-F1
#
_cell.length_a   1.000
_cell.length_b   1.000
_cell.length_c   1.000
_cell.angle_alpha   90.00
_cell.angle_beta   90.00
_cell.angle_gamma   90.00
#
_symmetry.space_group_name_H-M   'P 1'
#
loop_
_entity.id
_entity.type
_entity.pdbx_description
1 polymer ?
#
loop_
_entity_poly.entity_id
_entity_poly.type
_entity_poly.pdbx_seq_one_letter_code
_entity_poly.pdbx_strand_id
1 'polypeptide(L)'
;MRGLHEDNFTSASVRVLLTATASIFFSAACFLSFTGSFRRRTLVDHPREFVPPPAYDKWHWQEADGSVCANGSPTGFGYSIHPNATELVFYIEGGGGCWDHQGCFIKPIAAHLTGYNSTDFFSRTRGFLDDALLLSSRDPKRKNPWAKANYIFVPYCTADFHAGNNVVTYEGAPAPIHHKGLNNMQNMLRFASSAMPNVKDVWISGTSAGCYGATLNYIPTKKAFPQARVHLIGDSCEAPTGWLNTKPSWKLYQPSQSDCPHCVKDDFNSFLPGYSLGNPSSRFASVSFQSDTVLTGYMHTTFDALHKIIDGYFANITHTRTNQAKTFTVPGKDHCVLFKKDPVSVTNVTLSSFLTTMSDLDSTFSSV
;
A
#
# COMPACT_ATOMS: atom_id res chain seq x y z
N MET A 1 21.28 -11.12 75.71
CA MET A 1 21.79 -9.88 76.35
C MET A 1 21.53 -8.75 75.36
N ARG A 2 20.43 -7.99 75.54
CA ARG A 2 20.36 -6.56 75.99
C ARG A 2 21.05 -5.61 74.99
N GLY A 3 20.47 -4.53 74.45
CA GLY A 3 19.17 -3.82 74.55
C GLY A 3 19.22 -2.66 73.52
N LEU A 4 18.17 -2.36 72.75
CA LEU A 4 17.14 -1.30 72.92
C LEU A 4 17.63 0.08 73.40
N HIS A 5 17.36 1.11 72.58
CA HIS A 5 16.71 2.36 73.00
C HIS A 5 16.04 3.08 71.81
N GLU A 6 14.71 3.24 71.92
CA GLU A 6 13.89 4.26 71.26
C GLU A 6 13.95 5.56 72.07
N ASP A 7 13.61 6.71 71.45
CA ASP A 7 12.69 7.68 72.05
C ASP A 7 12.06 8.63 70.99
N ASN A 8 10.76 8.85 71.18
CA ASN A 8 9.82 9.72 70.44
C ASN A 8 9.75 11.14 71.07
N PHE A 9 9.21 12.14 70.34
CA PHE A 9 8.04 12.99 70.70
C PHE A 9 7.96 14.36 69.95
N THR A 10 6.90 14.49 69.12
CA THR A 10 5.88 15.57 68.98
C THR A 10 6.17 17.10 68.94
N SER A 11 5.65 17.73 67.87
CA SER A 11 4.64 18.84 67.80
C SER A 11 4.66 20.03 68.79
N ALA A 12 4.74 21.29 68.30
CA ALA A 12 3.62 22.26 68.24
C ALA A 12 4.05 23.72 67.91
N SER A 13 3.08 24.45 67.36
CA SER A 13 2.97 25.80 66.79
C SER A 13 3.36 27.03 67.64
N VAL A 14 3.76 28.14 66.98
CA VAL A 14 3.48 29.54 67.42
C VAL A 14 3.26 30.48 66.21
N ARG A 15 2.16 31.25 66.25
CA ARG A 15 1.82 32.38 65.36
C ARG A 15 2.36 33.70 65.94
N VAL A 16 2.76 34.68 65.12
CA VAL A 16 2.61 36.12 65.43
C VAL A 16 2.26 36.92 64.17
N LEU A 17 1.44 37.95 64.39
CA LEU A 17 0.60 38.75 63.50
C LEU A 17 1.30 40.05 62.99
N LEU A 18 1.01 40.40 61.73
CA LEU A 18 0.66 41.72 61.15
C LEU A 18 1.26 43.04 61.68
N THR A 19 1.81 43.84 60.75
CA THR A 19 1.49 45.29 60.62
C THR A 19 1.44 45.70 59.14
N ALA A 20 0.40 46.47 58.80
CA ALA A 20 0.10 47.01 57.47
C ALA A 20 0.48 48.49 57.37
N THR A 21 0.82 48.96 56.16
CA THR A 21 0.57 50.35 55.73
C THR A 21 0.19 50.35 54.26
N ALA A 22 -0.97 50.96 53.98
CA ALA A 22 -1.60 51.10 52.68
C ALA A 22 -1.10 52.33 51.92
N SER A 23 -1.10 52.26 50.59
CA SER A 23 -1.20 53.43 49.71
C SER A 23 -2.18 53.11 48.58
N ILE A 24 -3.23 53.93 48.51
CA ILE A 24 -4.36 53.85 47.59
C ILE A 24 -4.01 54.64 46.33
N PHE A 25 -4.20 54.04 45.15
CA PHE A 25 -4.50 54.80 43.92
C PHE A 25 -5.58 54.07 43.11
N PHE A 26 -6.66 54.81 42.85
CA PHE A 26 -7.81 54.46 42.03
C PHE A 26 -7.41 54.24 40.57
N SER A 27 -7.92 53.19 39.93
CA SER A 27 -8.27 53.20 38.50
C SER A 27 -9.28 52.10 38.17
N ALA A 28 -10.31 52.51 37.42
CA ALA A 28 -11.55 51.80 37.15
C ALA A 28 -11.36 50.47 36.40
N ALA A 29 -12.19 49.49 36.75
CA ALA A 29 -12.32 48.24 36.04
C ALA A 29 -12.97 48.46 34.65
N CYS A 30 -12.25 48.09 33.59
CA CYS A 30 -12.81 47.93 32.26
C CYS A 30 -12.94 46.43 31.99
N PHE A 31 -14.13 45.87 32.22
CA PHE A 31 -14.47 44.51 31.81
C PHE A 31 -14.64 44.49 30.29
N LEU A 32 -13.59 44.13 29.56
CA LEU A 32 -13.69 43.72 28.17
C LEU A 32 -14.23 42.29 28.12
N SER A 33 -15.55 42.19 27.95
CA SER A 33 -16.22 40.97 27.52
C SER A 33 -15.72 40.58 26.13
N PHE A 34 -14.72 39.69 26.06
CA PHE A 34 -14.43 38.97 24.82
C PHE A 34 -15.53 37.94 24.60
N THR A 35 -16.63 38.35 23.95
CA THR A 35 -17.51 37.43 23.22
C THR A 35 -16.78 36.99 21.95
N GLY A 36 -15.70 36.24 22.12
CA GLY A 36 -15.03 35.53 21.05
C GLY A 36 -15.90 34.36 20.67
N SER A 37 -16.69 34.52 19.61
CA SER A 37 -17.33 33.39 18.92
C SER A 37 -16.25 32.38 18.58
N PHE A 38 -16.20 31.26 19.31
CA PHE A 38 -15.54 30.04 18.84
C PHE A 38 -16.33 29.55 17.63
N ARG A 39 -16.08 30.15 16.46
CA ARG A 39 -16.33 29.48 15.20
C ARG A 39 -15.45 28.24 15.23
N ARG A 40 -16.07 27.07 15.47
CA ARG A 40 -15.59 25.82 14.89
C ARG A 40 -15.26 26.16 13.44
N ARG A 41 -13.97 26.22 13.09
CA ARG A 41 -13.56 26.00 11.70
C ARG A 41 -14.03 24.58 11.42
N THR A 42 -15.23 24.46 10.88
CA THR A 42 -15.50 23.37 9.97
C THR A 42 -14.35 23.41 8.98
N LEU A 43 -13.45 22.43 9.05
CA LEU A 43 -12.70 22.02 7.88
C LEU A 43 -13.78 21.61 6.89
N VAL A 44 -14.26 22.58 6.13
CA VAL A 44 -14.94 22.31 4.89
C VAL A 44 -13.84 21.67 4.07
N ASP A 45 -13.91 20.35 3.97
CA ASP A 45 -13.13 19.59 3.01
C ASP A 45 -13.66 20.06 1.66
N HIS A 46 -13.12 21.19 1.19
CA HIS A 46 -13.34 21.61 -0.17
C HIS A 46 -12.83 20.45 -1.00
N PRO A 47 -13.65 19.84 -1.87
CA PRO A 47 -13.15 18.87 -2.82
C PRO A 47 -11.97 19.56 -3.49
N ARG A 48 -10.74 19.04 -3.25
CA ARG A 48 -9.55 19.63 -3.83
C ARG A 48 -9.73 19.42 -5.31
N GLU A 49 -10.15 20.48 -6.00
CA GLU A 49 -10.33 20.48 -7.44
C GLU A 49 -9.07 19.88 -8.06
N PHE A 50 -9.25 19.02 -9.06
CA PHE A 50 -8.14 18.44 -9.79
C PHE A 50 -7.22 19.55 -10.26
N VAL A 51 -6.03 19.66 -9.67
CA VAL A 51 -5.01 20.60 -10.13
C VAL A 51 -4.43 19.98 -11.40
N PRO A 52 -4.53 20.65 -12.57
CA PRO A 52 -3.91 20.13 -13.78
C PRO A 52 -2.43 19.85 -13.54
N PRO A 53 -1.88 18.73 -14.06
CA PRO A 53 -0.47 18.43 -13.90
C PRO A 53 0.37 19.50 -14.61
N PRO A 54 1.64 19.70 -14.22
CA PRO A 54 2.55 20.59 -14.93
C PRO A 54 2.67 20.26 -16.43
N ALA A 55 2.54 18.98 -16.79
CA ALA A 55 2.40 18.50 -18.15
C ALA A 55 1.61 17.19 -18.19
N TYR A 56 0.68 17.06 -19.13
CA TYR A 56 -0.02 15.80 -19.37
C TYR A 56 0.91 14.75 -19.98
N ASP A 57 0.58 13.47 -19.77
CA ASP A 57 1.30 12.31 -20.30
C ASP A 57 2.81 12.29 -19.97
N LYS A 58 3.20 12.97 -18.89
CA LYS A 58 4.55 12.98 -18.32
C LYS A 58 4.50 12.54 -16.87
N TRP A 59 5.55 11.83 -16.46
CA TRP A 59 5.74 11.47 -15.08
C TRP A 59 6.19 12.68 -14.26
N HIS A 60 5.50 12.89 -13.15
CA HIS A 60 5.81 13.87 -12.12
C HIS A 60 5.99 13.15 -10.79
N TRP A 61 6.64 13.81 -9.85
CA TRP A 61 6.77 13.33 -8.48
C TRP A 61 5.92 14.18 -7.54
N GLN A 62 5.24 13.54 -6.60
CA GLN A 62 4.49 14.19 -5.53
C GLN A 62 4.96 13.65 -4.18
N GLU A 63 5.39 14.55 -3.30
CA GLU A 63 5.61 14.20 -1.89
C GLU A 63 4.29 13.81 -1.23
N ALA A 64 4.29 12.74 -0.44
CA ALA A 64 3.11 12.25 0.24
C ALA A 64 3.23 12.52 1.75
N ASP A 65 2.72 13.67 2.20
CA ASP A 65 2.79 14.11 3.59
C ASP A 65 2.50 12.99 4.59
N GLY A 66 3.42 12.81 5.56
CA GLY A 66 3.32 11.75 6.57
C GLY A 66 3.70 10.35 6.08
N SER A 67 4.16 10.19 4.84
CA SER A 67 4.72 8.94 4.31
C SER A 67 6.22 8.89 4.54
N VAL A 68 6.72 7.74 4.98
CA VAL A 68 8.15 7.56 5.30
C VAL A 68 8.66 6.21 4.83
N CYS A 69 9.94 6.16 4.47
CA CYS A 69 10.68 4.93 4.19
C CYS A 69 11.17 4.24 5.48
N ALA A 70 11.78 3.07 5.34
CA ALA A 70 12.26 2.21 6.42
C ALA A 70 13.23 2.91 7.37
N ASN A 71 14.08 3.82 6.86
CA ASN A 71 14.99 4.64 7.68
C ASN A 71 14.35 5.92 8.27
N GLY A 72 13.04 6.11 8.09
CA GLY A 72 12.30 7.29 8.57
C GLY A 72 12.36 8.52 7.65
N SER A 73 13.11 8.48 6.54
CA SER A 73 13.11 9.58 5.56
C SER A 73 11.74 9.76 4.89
N PRO A 74 11.33 10.99 4.52
CA PRO A 74 10.09 11.23 3.81
C PRO A 74 10.12 10.60 2.40
N THR A 75 8.94 10.27 1.88
CA THR A 75 8.77 9.73 0.52
C THR A 75 7.47 10.22 -0.14
N GLY A 76 7.29 9.83 -1.39
CA GLY A 76 6.22 10.28 -2.28
C GLY A 76 5.86 9.20 -3.29
N PHE A 77 5.29 9.62 -4.41
CA PHE A 77 4.87 8.72 -5.50
C PHE A 77 5.02 9.40 -6.86
N GLY A 78 5.16 8.58 -7.89
CA GLY A 78 5.12 9.04 -9.27
C GLY A 78 3.69 9.12 -9.77
N TYR A 79 3.35 10.13 -10.56
CA TYR A 79 2.04 10.20 -11.23
C TYR A 79 2.16 10.71 -12.67
N SER A 80 1.27 10.24 -13.56
CA SER A 80 1.18 10.67 -14.96
C SER A 80 -0.29 10.72 -15.37
N ILE A 81 -0.81 11.93 -15.61
CA ILE A 81 -2.23 12.15 -15.90
C ILE A 81 -2.45 12.30 -17.40
N HIS A 82 -3.50 11.66 -17.90
CA HIS A 82 -3.99 11.84 -19.26
C HIS A 82 -5.23 12.76 -19.28
N PRO A 83 -5.38 13.68 -20.24
CA PRO A 83 -6.54 14.56 -20.31
C PRO A 83 -7.85 13.78 -20.38
N ASN A 84 -8.83 14.15 -19.54
CA ASN A 84 -10.17 13.58 -19.50
C ASN A 84 -10.24 12.05 -19.25
N ALA A 85 -9.16 11.44 -18.76
CA ALA A 85 -9.14 10.01 -18.48
C ALA A 85 -10.06 9.65 -17.31
N THR A 86 -10.88 8.63 -17.51
CA THR A 86 -11.78 8.08 -16.47
C THR A 86 -11.22 6.82 -15.81
N GLU A 87 -10.04 6.37 -16.23
CA GLU A 87 -9.37 5.19 -15.69
C GLU A 87 -8.12 5.62 -14.92
N LEU A 88 -7.80 4.90 -13.86
CA LEU A 88 -6.60 5.07 -13.06
C LEU A 88 -5.93 3.72 -12.83
N VAL A 89 -4.65 3.60 -13.21
CA VAL A 89 -3.83 2.42 -12.92
C VAL A 89 -2.83 2.77 -11.81
N PHE A 90 -2.93 2.08 -10.69
CA PHE A 90 -1.86 2.01 -9.70
C PHE A 90 -0.94 0.85 -10.06
N TYR A 91 0.35 1.13 -10.13
CA TYR A 91 1.38 0.11 -10.13
C TYR A 91 2.24 0.23 -8.88
N ILE A 92 2.27 -0.84 -8.10
CA ILE A 92 2.94 -0.93 -6.80
C ILE A 92 4.24 -1.69 -6.97
N GLU A 93 5.35 -1.04 -6.61
CA GLU A 93 6.70 -1.58 -6.79
C GLU A 93 6.93 -2.83 -5.92
N GLY A 94 7.67 -3.79 -6.49
CA GLY A 94 8.18 -4.95 -5.76
C GLY A 94 9.49 -4.68 -5.03
N GLY A 95 10.14 -5.74 -4.53
CA GLY A 95 11.49 -5.65 -3.96
C GLY A 95 11.67 -6.29 -2.59
N GLY A 96 11.18 -7.51 -2.38
CA GLY A 96 11.43 -8.27 -1.16
C GLY A 96 10.87 -7.63 0.12
N GLY A 97 11.54 -7.83 1.26
CA GLY A 97 11.04 -7.48 2.59
C GLY A 97 11.99 -7.97 3.67
N CYS A 98 11.89 -7.45 4.89
CA CYS A 98 12.76 -7.86 6.00
C CYS A 98 12.03 -7.81 7.34
N TRP A 99 12.32 -8.75 8.26
CA TRP A 99 11.60 -8.91 9.53
C TRP A 99 12.52 -9.17 10.73
N ASP A 100 13.83 -9.01 10.55
CA ASP A 100 14.84 -9.20 11.60
C ASP A 100 16.09 -8.34 11.33
N HIS A 101 17.01 -8.30 12.29
CA HIS A 101 18.28 -7.56 12.17
C HIS A 101 19.11 -8.06 10.98
N GLN A 102 19.13 -9.37 10.74
CA GLN A 102 19.90 -10.00 9.67
C GLN A 102 19.44 -9.51 8.28
N GLY A 103 18.14 -9.56 8.00
CA GLY A 103 17.55 -9.21 6.72
C GLY A 103 17.36 -7.71 6.50
N CYS A 104 17.34 -6.89 7.57
CA CYS A 104 17.21 -5.44 7.44
C CYS A 104 18.55 -4.70 7.42
N PHE A 105 19.61 -5.20 8.07
CA PHE A 105 20.88 -4.47 8.20
C PHE A 105 22.11 -5.24 7.74
N ILE A 106 22.19 -6.56 7.97
CA ILE A 106 23.42 -7.33 7.67
C ILE A 106 23.45 -7.83 6.23
N LYS A 107 22.34 -8.42 5.77
CA LYS A 107 22.12 -8.84 4.38
C LYS A 107 20.76 -8.31 3.94
N PRO A 108 20.65 -7.01 3.61
CA PRO A 108 19.42 -6.41 3.12
C PRO A 108 18.79 -7.22 1.99
N ILE A 109 17.57 -7.70 2.22
CA ILE A 109 16.75 -8.45 1.26
C ILE A 109 15.48 -7.68 0.85
N ALA A 110 15.41 -6.39 1.21
CA ALA A 110 14.37 -5.47 0.82
C ALA A 110 14.96 -4.30 0.02
N ALA A 111 14.21 -3.80 -0.97
CA ALA A 111 14.58 -2.63 -1.75
C ALA A 111 14.49 -1.35 -0.91
N HIS A 112 15.31 -0.36 -1.30
CA HIS A 112 15.23 1.04 -0.89
C HIS A 112 15.13 1.31 0.62
N LEU A 113 15.75 0.45 1.46
CA LEU A 113 15.75 0.61 2.93
C LEU A 113 16.35 1.94 3.40
N THR A 114 17.24 2.52 2.60
CA THR A 114 17.93 3.79 2.88
C THR A 114 17.16 5.03 2.38
N GLY A 115 15.90 4.87 1.96
CA GLY A 115 15.08 5.96 1.44
C GLY A 115 14.84 5.86 -0.06
N TYR A 116 13.79 6.56 -0.50
CA TYR A 116 13.42 6.68 -1.91
C TYR A 116 12.71 8.03 -2.13
N ASN A 117 13.25 8.86 -3.02
CA ASN A 117 12.72 10.20 -3.29
C ASN A 117 12.59 10.50 -4.80
N SER A 118 12.28 11.75 -5.14
CA SER A 118 12.15 12.22 -6.52
C SER A 118 13.36 11.93 -7.40
N THR A 119 14.58 12.06 -6.86
CA THR A 119 15.82 11.79 -7.59
C THR A 119 15.92 10.31 -7.95
N ASP A 120 15.60 9.42 -7.01
CA ASP A 120 15.57 7.97 -7.26
C ASP A 120 14.54 7.62 -8.32
N PHE A 121 13.34 8.20 -8.23
CA PHE A 121 12.27 8.01 -9.20
C PHE A 121 12.71 8.35 -10.63
N PHE A 122 13.21 9.57 -10.84
CA PHE A 122 13.57 10.04 -12.18
C PHE A 122 14.81 9.35 -12.76
N SER A 123 15.76 8.94 -11.91
CA SER A 123 17.00 8.31 -12.36
C SER A 123 16.93 6.79 -12.52
N ARG A 124 16.09 6.09 -11.75
CA ARG A 124 16.08 4.61 -11.70
C ARG A 124 14.77 3.99 -12.16
N THR A 125 13.63 4.67 -11.98
CA THR A 125 12.32 4.03 -12.15
C THR A 125 11.54 4.54 -13.34
N ARG A 126 11.63 5.84 -13.68
CA ARG A 126 10.90 6.41 -14.81
C ARG A 126 11.11 5.63 -16.11
N GLY A 127 12.35 5.27 -16.44
CA GLY A 127 12.64 4.51 -17.66
C GLY A 127 11.96 3.15 -17.71
N PHE A 128 11.89 2.44 -16.58
CA PHE A 128 11.15 1.18 -16.48
C PHE A 128 9.65 1.39 -16.75
N LEU A 129 9.05 2.45 -16.21
CA LEU A 129 7.64 2.78 -16.40
C LEU A 129 7.31 3.23 -17.84
N ASP A 130 8.22 3.95 -18.49
CA ASP A 130 8.03 4.42 -19.86
C ASP A 130 8.15 3.26 -20.87
N ASP A 131 9.19 2.41 -20.71
CA ASP A 131 9.64 1.52 -21.78
C ASP A 131 9.43 0.02 -21.51
N ALA A 132 9.50 -0.42 -20.25
CA ALA A 132 9.51 -1.85 -19.91
C ALA A 132 8.14 -2.34 -19.43
N LEU A 133 7.54 -1.64 -18.46
CA LEU A 133 6.27 -2.01 -17.86
C LEU A 133 5.12 -1.78 -18.84
N LEU A 134 4.45 -2.86 -19.25
CA LEU A 134 3.32 -2.77 -20.17
C LEU A 134 2.18 -1.89 -19.63
N LEU A 135 1.86 -2.02 -18.33
CA LEU A 135 0.70 -1.38 -17.69
C LEU A 135 0.74 0.16 -17.71
N SER A 136 1.94 0.76 -17.80
CA SER A 136 2.11 2.21 -17.85
C SER A 136 2.61 2.75 -19.18
N SER A 137 2.86 1.87 -20.16
CA SER A 137 3.37 2.33 -21.44
C SER A 137 2.30 3.03 -22.25
N ARG A 138 2.65 4.18 -22.84
CA ARG A 138 1.80 4.92 -23.79
C ARG A 138 2.19 4.68 -25.25
N ASP A 139 3.23 3.88 -25.53
CA ASP A 139 3.61 3.54 -26.90
C ASP A 139 2.52 2.64 -27.54
N PRO A 140 1.87 3.07 -28.64
CA PRO A 140 0.83 2.27 -29.29
C PRO A 140 1.33 0.89 -29.76
N LYS A 141 2.64 0.71 -30.00
CA LYS A 141 3.22 -0.59 -30.37
C LYS A 141 3.17 -1.61 -29.25
N ARG A 142 3.13 -1.16 -27.99
CA ARG A 142 3.06 -2.04 -26.81
C ARG A 142 1.67 -2.66 -26.63
N LYS A 143 0.64 -2.07 -27.23
CA LYS A 143 -0.77 -2.52 -27.11
C LYS A 143 -1.23 -2.59 -25.65
N ASN A 144 -0.86 -1.59 -24.85
CA ASN A 144 -1.39 -1.41 -23.51
C ASN A 144 -2.86 -0.93 -23.59
N PRO A 145 -3.85 -1.67 -23.07
CA PRO A 145 -5.23 -1.20 -23.07
C PRO A 145 -5.44 0.08 -22.26
N TRP A 146 -4.57 0.35 -21.28
CA TRP A 146 -4.62 1.55 -20.44
C TRP A 146 -3.76 2.70 -20.93
N ALA A 147 -3.29 2.70 -22.19
CA ALA A 147 -2.39 3.73 -22.72
C ALA A 147 -2.88 5.19 -22.56
N LYS A 148 -4.18 5.39 -22.33
CA LYS A 148 -4.85 6.68 -22.09
C LYS A 148 -5.38 6.87 -20.66
N ALA A 149 -4.97 6.01 -19.72
CA ALA A 149 -5.35 6.15 -18.32
C ALA A 149 -4.49 7.19 -17.60
N ASN A 150 -4.94 7.55 -16.41
CA ASN A 150 -4.10 8.13 -15.37
C ASN A 150 -3.24 7.02 -14.75
N TYR A 151 -2.02 7.34 -14.36
CA TYR A 151 -1.11 6.40 -13.72
C TYR A 151 -0.61 6.93 -12.39
N ILE A 152 -0.51 6.05 -11.40
CA ILE A 152 0.22 6.27 -10.16
C ILE A 152 1.22 5.13 -9.97
N PHE A 153 2.48 5.48 -9.73
CA PHE A 153 3.54 4.58 -9.32
C PHE A 153 3.77 4.71 -7.83
N VAL A 154 3.64 3.62 -7.08
CA VAL A 154 3.90 3.56 -5.63
C VAL A 154 5.28 2.94 -5.39
N PRO A 155 6.28 3.71 -4.91
CA PRO A 155 7.59 3.16 -4.58
C PRO A 155 7.55 2.28 -3.34
N TYR A 156 8.42 1.28 -3.30
CA TYR A 156 8.56 0.38 -2.17
C TYR A 156 9.83 0.65 -1.37
N CYS A 157 9.68 1.26 -0.20
CA CYS A 157 10.81 1.52 0.68
C CYS A 157 10.56 1.17 2.15
N THR A 158 9.53 0.36 2.43
CA THR A 158 9.04 0.07 3.80
C THR A 158 9.28 -1.37 4.26
N ALA A 159 9.77 -2.24 3.36
CA ALA A 159 10.16 -3.63 3.65
C ALA A 159 9.07 -4.53 4.28
N ASP A 160 7.80 -4.17 4.08
CA ASP A 160 6.61 -4.75 4.72
C ASP A 160 5.46 -5.02 3.73
N PHE A 161 5.78 -5.23 2.46
CA PHE A 161 4.82 -5.53 1.39
C PHE A 161 3.71 -4.47 1.26
N HIS A 162 4.03 -3.19 1.49
CA HIS A 162 3.10 -2.05 1.40
C HIS A 162 1.90 -2.12 2.35
N ALA A 163 1.94 -2.97 3.37
CA ALA A 163 0.80 -3.23 4.23
C ALA A 163 1.13 -3.19 5.74
N GLY A 164 2.37 -2.93 6.11
CA GLY A 164 2.76 -2.75 7.52
C GLY A 164 2.38 -1.38 8.07
N ASN A 165 2.20 -1.32 9.40
CA ASN A 165 2.12 -0.07 10.14
C ASN A 165 2.73 -0.22 11.53
N ASN A 166 4.05 -0.38 11.58
CA ASN A 166 4.81 -0.49 12.79
C ASN A 166 6.15 0.27 12.69
N VAL A 167 6.72 0.60 13.84
CA VAL A 167 8.13 0.99 13.96
C VAL A 167 8.75 0.01 14.94
N VAL A 168 9.85 -0.63 14.54
CA VAL A 168 10.48 -1.69 15.34
C VAL A 168 11.99 -1.55 15.33
N THR A 169 12.61 -1.68 16.49
CA THR A 169 14.06 -1.85 16.61
C THR A 169 14.33 -3.32 16.85
N TYR A 170 14.92 -3.99 15.85
CA TYR A 170 15.31 -5.39 15.98
C TYR A 170 16.49 -5.54 16.94
N GLU A 171 16.59 -6.68 17.64
CA GLU A 171 17.69 -6.94 18.55
C GLU A 171 19.04 -6.85 17.82
N GLY A 172 19.96 -6.06 18.36
CA GLY A 172 21.27 -5.79 17.76
C GLY A 172 21.27 -4.78 16.61
N ALA A 173 20.11 -4.28 16.17
CA ALA A 173 20.04 -3.29 15.10
C ALA A 173 20.50 -1.90 15.56
N PRO A 174 21.17 -1.12 14.68
CA PRO A 174 21.68 0.20 15.02
C PRO A 174 20.59 1.30 15.05
N ALA A 175 19.42 1.03 14.48
CA ALA A 175 18.32 1.99 14.32
C ALA A 175 16.98 1.27 14.18
N PRO A 176 15.84 1.95 14.43
CA PRO A 176 14.52 1.40 14.11
C PRO A 176 14.30 1.27 12.60
N ILE A 177 13.44 0.32 12.22
CA ILE A 177 12.84 0.19 10.89
C ILE A 177 11.38 0.63 10.94
N HIS A 178 11.02 1.51 10.00
CA HIS A 178 9.67 2.03 9.80
C HIS A 178 8.93 1.19 8.75
N HIS A 179 8.24 0.14 9.20
CA HIS A 179 7.30 -0.62 8.37
C HIS A 179 5.99 0.18 8.23
N LYS A 180 5.97 1.11 7.28
CA LYS A 180 4.89 2.11 7.10
C LYS A 180 4.12 1.96 5.78
N GLY A 181 4.19 0.81 5.14
CA GLY A 181 3.57 0.54 3.86
C GLY A 181 2.08 0.92 3.80
N LEU A 182 1.27 0.48 4.77
CA LEU A 182 -0.15 0.80 4.82
C LEU A 182 -0.40 2.29 4.98
N ASN A 183 0.36 2.94 5.86
CA ASN A 183 0.24 4.38 6.11
C ASN A 183 0.58 5.17 4.85
N ASN A 184 1.66 4.81 4.16
CA ASN A 184 2.07 5.43 2.92
C ASN A 184 1.00 5.25 1.83
N MET A 185 0.48 4.02 1.67
CA MET A 185 -0.62 3.73 0.74
C MET A 185 -1.87 4.56 1.05
N GLN A 186 -2.27 4.70 2.31
CA GLN A 186 -3.41 5.52 2.70
C GLN A 186 -3.21 7.01 2.37
N ASN A 187 -2.00 7.54 2.56
CA ASN A 187 -1.67 8.93 2.18
C ASN A 187 -1.79 9.13 0.67
N MET A 188 -1.25 8.21 -0.12
CA MET A 188 -1.29 8.26 -1.59
C MET A 188 -2.71 8.09 -2.14
N LEU A 189 -3.49 7.18 -1.56
CA LEU A 189 -4.91 6.99 -1.90
C LEU A 189 -5.74 8.23 -1.58
N ARG A 190 -5.48 8.91 -0.46
CA ARG A 190 -6.15 10.20 -0.15
C ARG A 190 -5.84 11.27 -1.19
N PHE A 191 -4.59 11.39 -1.61
CA PHE A 191 -4.23 12.29 -2.69
C PHE A 191 -4.98 11.92 -3.99
N ALA A 192 -4.88 10.65 -4.39
CA ALA A 192 -5.42 10.19 -5.67
C ALA A 192 -6.93 10.36 -5.76
N SER A 193 -7.67 10.00 -4.70
CA SER A 193 -9.14 10.16 -4.63
C SER A 193 -9.57 11.62 -4.60
N SER A 194 -8.78 12.50 -3.98
CA SER A 194 -9.03 13.94 -3.99
C SER A 194 -8.78 14.54 -5.38
N ALA A 195 -7.67 14.17 -6.02
CA ALA A 195 -7.29 14.69 -7.32
C ALA A 195 -8.20 14.16 -8.44
N MET A 196 -8.57 12.88 -8.40
CA MET A 196 -9.28 12.21 -9.48
C MET A 196 -10.62 11.64 -9.00
N PRO A 197 -11.55 12.45 -8.47
CA PRO A 197 -12.78 11.96 -7.84
C PRO A 197 -13.75 11.32 -8.84
N ASN A 198 -13.58 11.62 -10.14
CA ASN A 198 -14.49 11.21 -11.22
C ASN A 198 -14.01 9.96 -12.00
N VAL A 199 -12.96 9.28 -11.54
CA VAL A 199 -12.55 8.01 -12.17
C VAL A 199 -13.65 6.96 -11.98
N LYS A 200 -13.90 6.20 -13.03
CA LYS A 200 -14.92 5.15 -13.08
C LYS A 200 -14.32 3.78 -12.81
N ASP A 201 -13.07 3.58 -13.20
CA ASP A 201 -12.35 2.32 -13.06
C ASP A 201 -10.96 2.58 -12.47
N VAL A 202 -10.65 1.88 -11.38
CA VAL A 202 -9.35 1.89 -10.72
C VAL A 202 -8.75 0.50 -10.80
N TRP A 203 -7.59 0.38 -11.42
CA TRP A 203 -6.82 -0.84 -11.56
C TRP A 203 -5.68 -0.81 -10.57
N ILE A 204 -5.77 -1.58 -9.48
CA ILE A 204 -4.64 -1.75 -8.55
C ILE A 204 -3.81 -2.96 -8.98
N SER A 205 -2.54 -2.71 -9.27
CA SER A 205 -1.61 -3.74 -9.70
C SER A 205 -0.28 -3.63 -8.98
N GLY A 206 0.45 -4.73 -8.93
CA GLY A 206 1.82 -4.75 -8.47
C GLY A 206 2.46 -6.10 -8.73
N THR A 207 3.77 -6.12 -8.62
CA THR A 207 4.60 -7.31 -8.86
C THR A 207 5.40 -7.66 -7.61
N SER A 208 5.57 -8.95 -7.31
CA SER A 208 6.38 -9.41 -6.16
C SER A 208 5.85 -8.84 -4.83
N ALA A 209 6.67 -8.20 -4.00
CA ALA A 209 6.23 -7.44 -2.82
C ALA A 209 5.06 -6.48 -3.11
N GLY A 210 5.00 -5.90 -4.33
CA GLY A 210 3.93 -5.03 -4.77
C GLY A 210 2.62 -5.76 -5.10
N CYS A 211 2.67 -7.05 -5.47
CA CYS A 211 1.47 -7.88 -5.67
C CYS A 211 0.78 -8.18 -4.33
N TYR A 212 1.57 -8.45 -3.27
CA TYR A 212 1.05 -8.47 -1.90
C TYR A 212 0.46 -7.12 -1.52
N GLY A 213 1.17 -6.03 -1.82
CA GLY A 213 0.71 -4.66 -1.60
C GLY A 213 -0.62 -4.34 -2.28
N ALA A 214 -0.78 -4.69 -3.56
CA ALA A 214 -2.01 -4.52 -4.32
C ALA A 214 -3.17 -5.29 -3.71
N THR A 215 -2.94 -6.56 -3.37
CA THR A 215 -3.96 -7.44 -2.78
C THR A 215 -4.39 -6.97 -1.39
N LEU A 216 -3.45 -6.60 -0.53
CA LEU A 216 -3.74 -6.12 0.82
C LEU A 216 -4.37 -4.72 0.81
N ASN A 217 -4.02 -3.87 -0.17
CA ASN A 217 -4.59 -2.52 -0.30
C ASN A 217 -5.83 -2.44 -1.20
N TYR A 218 -6.39 -3.56 -1.66
CA TYR A 218 -7.63 -3.57 -2.44
C TYR A 218 -8.80 -2.90 -1.69
N ILE A 219 -9.03 -3.29 -0.43
CA ILE A 219 -10.10 -2.72 0.39
C ILE A 219 -9.86 -1.23 0.71
N PRO A 220 -8.66 -0.80 1.16
CA PRO A 220 -8.33 0.62 1.26
C PRO A 220 -8.62 1.41 -0.03
N THR A 221 -8.29 0.84 -1.19
CA THR A 221 -8.54 1.48 -2.49
C THR A 221 -10.03 1.61 -2.79
N LYS A 222 -10.82 0.55 -2.56
CA LYS A 222 -12.29 0.60 -2.64
C LYS A 222 -12.89 1.67 -1.74
N LYS A 223 -12.37 1.83 -0.52
CA LYS A 223 -12.83 2.85 0.42
C LYS A 223 -12.47 4.26 -0.05
N ALA A 224 -11.33 4.44 -0.70
CA ALA A 224 -10.91 5.73 -1.27
C ALA A 224 -11.70 6.11 -2.53
N PHE A 225 -12.13 5.13 -3.33
CA PHE A 225 -12.90 5.34 -4.57
C PHE A 225 -14.26 4.63 -4.51
N PRO A 226 -15.18 5.04 -3.63
CA PRO A 226 -16.43 4.31 -3.39
C PRO A 226 -17.40 4.30 -4.58
N GLN A 227 -17.23 5.21 -5.54
CA GLN A 227 -18.05 5.30 -6.76
C GLN A 227 -17.41 4.61 -7.98
N ALA A 228 -16.14 4.22 -7.89
CA ALA A 228 -15.44 3.55 -8.98
C ALA A 228 -15.54 2.03 -8.82
N ARG A 229 -15.45 1.31 -9.95
CA ARG A 229 -15.11 -0.11 -9.93
C ARG A 229 -13.62 -0.24 -9.65
N VAL A 230 -13.27 -1.14 -8.73
CA VAL A 230 -11.86 -1.43 -8.41
C VAL A 230 -11.52 -2.83 -8.89
N HIS A 231 -10.54 -2.92 -9.78
CA HIS A 231 -10.03 -4.12 -10.43
C HIS A 231 -8.62 -4.42 -9.87
N LEU A 232 -8.18 -5.69 -9.93
CA LEU A 232 -6.89 -6.08 -9.36
C LEU A 232 -6.09 -6.98 -10.30
N ILE A 233 -4.81 -6.65 -10.53
CA ILE A 233 -3.86 -7.48 -11.26
C ILE A 233 -2.65 -7.75 -10.36
N GLY A 234 -2.57 -8.95 -9.80
CA GLY A 234 -1.43 -9.38 -9.00
C GLY A 234 -0.44 -10.17 -9.86
N ASP A 235 0.83 -9.79 -9.85
CA ASP A 235 1.91 -10.54 -10.51
C ASP A 235 2.90 -11.14 -9.50
N SER A 236 3.03 -12.47 -9.50
CA SER A 236 4.02 -13.21 -8.72
C SER A 236 3.92 -13.00 -7.18
N CYS A 237 2.79 -13.39 -6.56
CA CYS A 237 2.65 -13.33 -5.09
C CYS A 237 1.91 -14.50 -4.42
N GLU A 238 1.86 -15.67 -5.05
CA GLU A 238 1.39 -16.89 -4.40
C GLU A 238 2.26 -17.21 -3.18
N ALA A 239 1.63 -17.51 -2.04
CA ALA A 239 2.35 -17.78 -0.80
C ALA A 239 1.86 -19.06 -0.13
N PRO A 240 2.72 -19.85 0.55
CA PRO A 240 2.23 -20.89 1.45
C PRO A 240 1.23 -20.31 2.46
N THR A 241 0.16 -21.05 2.75
CA THR A 241 -0.87 -20.60 3.70
C THR A 241 -0.24 -20.21 5.04
N GLY A 242 -0.64 -19.04 5.55
CA GLY A 242 -0.13 -18.51 6.81
C GLY A 242 1.26 -17.86 6.76
N TRP A 243 1.99 -17.91 5.63
CA TRP A 243 3.36 -17.39 5.55
C TRP A 243 3.47 -15.91 5.92
N LEU A 244 2.49 -15.08 5.52
CA LEU A 244 2.48 -13.66 5.86
C LEU A 244 2.37 -13.43 7.38
N ASN A 245 1.68 -14.31 8.09
CA ASN A 245 1.44 -14.17 9.53
C ASN A 245 2.67 -14.51 10.37
N THR A 246 3.70 -15.11 9.79
CA THR A 246 4.96 -15.37 10.50
C THR A 246 5.80 -14.09 10.69
N LYS A 247 5.31 -12.92 10.24
CA LYS A 247 6.03 -11.62 10.22
C LYS A 247 5.29 -10.62 11.12
N PRO A 248 5.12 -10.91 12.42
CA PRO A 248 4.33 -10.06 13.32
C PRO A 248 4.93 -8.66 13.51
N SER A 249 6.24 -8.49 13.27
CA SER A 249 6.94 -7.21 13.39
C SER A 249 6.42 -6.14 12.43
N TRP A 250 5.80 -6.53 11.32
CA TRP A 250 5.23 -5.60 10.35
C TRP A 250 3.90 -4.99 10.81
N LYS A 251 3.17 -5.68 11.69
CA LYS A 251 1.74 -5.40 11.96
C LYS A 251 0.96 -5.20 10.66
N LEU A 252 1.04 -6.21 9.79
CA LEU A 252 0.38 -6.21 8.49
C LEU A 252 -1.12 -5.95 8.64
N TYR A 253 -1.65 -5.06 7.80
CA TYR A 253 -3.07 -4.97 7.54
C TYR A 253 -3.54 -6.18 6.74
N GLN A 254 -4.67 -6.75 7.17
CA GLN A 254 -5.45 -7.72 6.42
C GLN A 254 -6.92 -7.27 6.44
N PRO A 255 -7.70 -7.56 5.38
CA PRO A 255 -9.11 -7.21 5.36
C PRO A 255 -9.85 -7.89 6.53
N SER A 256 -10.78 -7.15 7.14
CA SER A 256 -11.70 -7.72 8.12
C SER A 256 -12.69 -8.67 7.43
N GLN A 257 -13.32 -9.59 8.20
CA GLN A 257 -14.37 -10.45 7.65
C GLN A 257 -15.56 -9.64 7.08
N SER A 258 -15.85 -8.47 7.66
CA SER A 258 -16.86 -7.55 7.13
C SER A 258 -16.45 -6.90 5.80
N ASP A 259 -15.15 -6.62 5.63
CA ASP A 259 -14.64 -6.05 4.37
C ASP A 259 -14.56 -7.11 3.26
N CYS A 260 -14.33 -8.37 3.62
CA CYS A 260 -14.29 -9.49 2.67
C CYS A 260 -14.93 -10.76 3.26
N PRO A 261 -16.26 -10.92 3.12
CA PRO A 261 -16.98 -12.07 3.68
C PRO A 261 -16.56 -13.43 3.11
N HIS A 262 -15.97 -13.44 1.92
CA HIS A 262 -15.49 -14.65 1.24
C HIS A 262 -13.99 -14.91 1.43
N CYS A 263 -13.28 -14.01 2.12
CA CYS A 263 -11.88 -14.23 2.47
C CYS A 263 -11.79 -15.18 3.67
N VAL A 264 -10.76 -16.03 3.66
CA VAL A 264 -10.38 -16.87 4.79
C VAL A 264 -9.31 -16.12 5.58
N LYS A 265 -9.59 -15.88 6.86
CA LYS A 265 -8.65 -15.22 7.76
C LYS A 265 -7.30 -15.95 7.71
N ASP A 266 -6.20 -15.18 7.67
CA ASP A 266 -4.82 -15.67 7.71
C ASP A 266 -4.38 -16.47 6.45
N ASP A 267 -5.24 -16.61 5.44
CA ASP A 267 -4.94 -17.23 4.15
C ASP A 267 -4.92 -16.20 3.02
N PHE A 268 -3.73 -15.67 2.73
CA PHE A 268 -3.53 -14.63 1.73
C PHE A 268 -4.08 -15.00 0.34
N ASN A 269 -3.90 -16.26 -0.09
CA ASN A 269 -4.34 -16.67 -1.43
C ASN A 269 -5.87 -16.73 -1.55
N SER A 270 -6.60 -16.72 -0.43
CA SER A 270 -8.06 -16.62 -0.43
C SER A 270 -8.56 -15.21 -0.76
N PHE A 271 -7.72 -14.18 -0.65
CA PHE A 271 -8.16 -12.79 -0.73
C PHE A 271 -8.59 -12.39 -2.12
N LEU A 272 -7.76 -12.66 -3.13
CA LEU A 272 -8.08 -12.31 -4.51
C LEU A 272 -9.33 -13.06 -5.03
N PRO A 273 -9.50 -14.39 -4.80
CA PRO A 273 -10.76 -15.08 -5.06
C PRO A 273 -11.95 -14.50 -4.26
N GLY A 274 -11.75 -14.21 -2.97
CA GLY A 274 -12.78 -13.66 -2.10
C GLY A 274 -13.28 -12.28 -2.53
N TYR A 275 -12.36 -11.41 -2.95
CA TYR A 275 -12.70 -10.12 -3.55
C TYR A 275 -13.47 -10.30 -4.85
N SER A 276 -13.09 -11.25 -5.70
CA SER A 276 -13.81 -11.55 -6.94
C SER A 276 -15.27 -11.94 -6.68
N LEU A 277 -15.51 -12.83 -5.72
CA LEU A 277 -16.86 -13.23 -5.33
C LEU A 277 -17.70 -12.06 -4.80
N GLY A 278 -17.10 -11.18 -3.99
CA GLY A 278 -17.78 -10.01 -3.43
C GLY A 278 -17.97 -8.84 -4.41
N ASN A 279 -17.34 -8.87 -5.59
CA ASN A 279 -17.29 -7.75 -6.53
C ASN A 279 -17.50 -8.21 -7.97
N PRO A 280 -18.70 -8.70 -8.34
CA PRO A 280 -18.94 -9.33 -9.63
C PRO A 280 -18.87 -8.39 -10.85
N SER A 281 -18.82 -7.08 -10.64
CA SER A 281 -18.61 -6.06 -11.68
C SER A 281 -17.13 -5.69 -11.90
N SER A 282 -16.24 -6.15 -11.01
CA SER A 282 -14.81 -5.93 -11.09
C SER A 282 -14.10 -7.11 -11.75
N ARG A 283 -12.87 -6.91 -12.23
CA ARG A 283 -12.03 -7.95 -12.87
C ARG A 283 -10.78 -8.19 -12.04
N PHE A 284 -10.36 -9.44 -11.96
CA PHE A 284 -9.24 -9.88 -11.11
C PHE A 284 -8.30 -10.80 -11.89
N ALA A 285 -6.99 -10.63 -11.73
CA ALA A 285 -6.01 -11.47 -12.37
C ALA A 285 -4.90 -11.89 -11.40
N SER A 286 -4.53 -13.17 -11.44
CA SER A 286 -3.22 -13.64 -10.96
C SER A 286 -2.33 -13.92 -12.16
N VAL A 287 -1.15 -13.32 -12.19
CA VAL A 287 -0.19 -13.40 -13.29
C VAL A 287 1.09 -14.02 -12.74
N SER A 288 1.49 -15.19 -13.25
CA SER A 288 2.60 -15.94 -12.65
C SER A 288 3.35 -16.78 -13.67
N PHE A 289 4.61 -17.10 -13.40
CA PHE A 289 5.27 -18.24 -14.05
C PHE A 289 4.70 -19.55 -13.48
N GLN A 290 4.75 -20.65 -14.25
CA GLN A 290 4.39 -21.98 -13.73
C GLN A 290 5.19 -22.34 -12.47
N SER A 291 6.42 -21.84 -12.36
CA SER A 291 7.30 -22.06 -11.21
C SER A 291 8.04 -20.78 -10.86
N ASP A 292 7.71 -20.20 -9.72
CA ASP A 292 8.36 -18.98 -9.25
C ASP A 292 9.72 -19.26 -8.59
N THR A 293 10.79 -18.67 -9.12
CA THR A 293 12.17 -18.91 -8.63
C THR A 293 12.53 -18.09 -7.40
N VAL A 294 11.83 -16.99 -7.13
CA VAL A 294 12.12 -16.11 -6.01
C VAL A 294 11.29 -16.53 -4.80
N LEU A 295 9.99 -16.74 -4.97
CA LEU A 295 9.06 -17.08 -3.88
C LEU A 295 9.42 -18.42 -3.22
N THR A 296 9.88 -19.40 -4.00
CA THR A 296 10.31 -20.70 -3.45
C THR A 296 11.47 -20.57 -2.46
N GLY A 297 12.51 -19.82 -2.83
CA GLY A 297 13.63 -19.52 -1.94
C GLY A 297 13.24 -18.60 -0.78
N TYR A 298 12.51 -17.53 -1.07
CA TYR A 298 12.12 -16.50 -0.11
C TYR A 298 11.16 -17.01 0.97
N MET A 299 10.32 -17.99 0.62
CA MET A 299 9.31 -18.56 1.49
C MET A 299 9.66 -19.94 2.05
N HIS A 300 10.85 -20.46 1.72
CA HIS A 300 11.30 -21.80 2.10
C HIS A 300 10.29 -22.89 1.72
N THR A 301 9.75 -22.81 0.50
CA THR A 301 8.80 -23.78 -0.05
C THR A 301 9.37 -24.47 -1.29
N THR A 302 8.75 -25.55 -1.74
CA THR A 302 9.17 -26.27 -2.95
C THR A 302 8.47 -25.72 -4.19
N PHE A 303 9.08 -25.91 -5.37
CA PHE A 303 8.44 -25.60 -6.65
C PHE A 303 7.10 -26.31 -6.79
N ASP A 304 7.02 -27.60 -6.44
CA ASP A 304 5.79 -28.38 -6.56
C ASP A 304 4.67 -27.86 -5.64
N ALA A 305 5.01 -27.46 -4.42
CA ALA A 305 4.03 -26.91 -3.48
C ALA A 305 3.49 -25.57 -3.98
N LEU A 306 4.36 -24.69 -4.50
CA LEU A 306 3.94 -23.40 -5.03
C LEU A 306 3.18 -23.53 -6.36
N HIS A 307 3.61 -24.43 -7.24
CA HIS A 307 2.95 -24.72 -8.51
C HIS A 307 1.49 -25.15 -8.30
N LYS A 308 1.21 -25.99 -7.30
CA LYS A 308 -0.17 -26.37 -6.95
C LYS A 308 -1.03 -25.18 -6.53
N ILE A 309 -0.44 -24.18 -5.87
CA ILE A 309 -1.15 -22.94 -5.51
C ILE A 309 -1.46 -22.13 -6.76
N ILE A 310 -0.49 -21.97 -7.65
CA ILE A 310 -0.64 -21.22 -8.92
C ILE A 310 -1.72 -21.86 -9.80
N ASP A 311 -1.64 -23.17 -10.04
CA ASP A 311 -2.60 -23.90 -10.87
C ASP A 311 -4.00 -23.91 -10.27
N GLY A 312 -4.10 -23.96 -8.94
CA GLY A 312 -5.36 -24.01 -8.20
C GLY A 312 -5.97 -22.65 -7.86
N TYR A 313 -5.34 -21.54 -8.21
CA TYR A 313 -5.55 -20.24 -7.56
C TYR A 313 -7.02 -19.76 -7.56
N PHE A 314 -7.74 -19.98 -8.67
CA PHE A 314 -9.17 -19.66 -8.78
C PHE A 314 -10.09 -20.88 -8.92
N ALA A 315 -9.57 -22.10 -8.72
CA ALA A 315 -10.32 -23.34 -8.93
C ALA A 315 -11.65 -23.40 -8.17
N ASN A 316 -11.71 -22.80 -6.98
CA ASN A 316 -12.89 -22.80 -6.14
C ASN A 316 -13.99 -21.80 -6.56
N ILE A 317 -13.71 -20.91 -7.52
CA ILE A 317 -14.65 -19.87 -7.96
C ILE A 317 -14.94 -19.89 -9.46
N THR A 318 -14.32 -20.81 -10.20
CA THR A 318 -14.41 -20.90 -11.66
C THR A 318 -15.81 -21.22 -12.19
N HIS A 319 -16.65 -21.90 -11.39
CA HIS A 319 -18.02 -22.31 -11.74
C HIS A 319 -19.11 -21.32 -11.31
N THR A 320 -18.74 -20.11 -10.88
CA THR A 320 -19.72 -19.07 -10.54
C THR A 320 -20.17 -18.31 -11.80
N ARG A 321 -21.46 -17.93 -11.86
CA ARG A 321 -22.01 -17.11 -12.97
C ARG A 321 -21.30 -15.76 -13.14
N THR A 322 -20.62 -15.30 -12.09
CA THR A 322 -19.91 -14.03 -12.00
C THR A 322 -18.39 -14.23 -11.94
N ASN A 323 -17.87 -15.29 -12.54
CA ASN A 323 -16.44 -15.59 -12.51
C ASN A 323 -15.65 -14.49 -13.25
N GLN A 324 -15.16 -13.51 -12.49
CA GLN A 324 -14.36 -12.38 -12.99
C GLN A 324 -12.89 -12.44 -12.59
N ALA A 325 -12.44 -13.58 -12.08
CA ALA A 325 -11.04 -13.83 -11.77
C ALA A 325 -10.44 -14.82 -12.76
N LYS A 326 -9.27 -14.51 -13.35
CA LYS A 326 -8.56 -15.40 -14.28
C LYS A 326 -7.07 -15.41 -14.04
N THR A 327 -6.43 -16.51 -14.41
CA THR A 327 -4.97 -16.66 -14.35
C THR A 327 -4.36 -16.36 -15.70
N PHE A 328 -3.18 -15.75 -15.69
CA PHE A 328 -2.27 -15.72 -16.82
C PHE A 328 -0.98 -16.42 -16.41
N THR A 329 -0.76 -17.62 -16.92
CA THR A 329 0.38 -18.46 -16.52
C THR A 329 1.39 -18.55 -17.65
N VAL A 330 2.65 -18.18 -17.38
CA VAL A 330 3.77 -18.27 -18.35
C VAL A 330 4.55 -19.58 -18.14
N PRO A 331 4.90 -20.33 -19.20
CA PRO A 331 5.67 -21.55 -19.06
C PRO A 331 7.09 -21.29 -18.50
N GLY A 332 7.65 -22.30 -17.84
CA GLY A 332 9.02 -22.26 -17.33
C GLY A 332 9.14 -21.71 -15.91
N LYS A 333 10.37 -21.28 -15.56
CA LYS A 333 10.72 -20.86 -14.20
C LYS A 333 11.39 -19.49 -14.20
N ASP A 334 10.76 -18.51 -13.57
CA ASP A 334 11.28 -17.15 -13.40
C ASP A 334 10.40 -16.41 -12.38
N HIS A 335 10.57 -15.10 -12.23
CA HIS A 335 9.77 -14.22 -11.38
C HIS A 335 9.42 -12.93 -12.15
N CYS A 336 8.34 -12.25 -11.74
CA CYS A 336 7.88 -10.97 -12.31
C CYS A 336 7.51 -11.06 -13.80
N VAL A 337 6.34 -11.63 -14.12
CA VAL A 337 5.87 -11.74 -15.51
C VAL A 337 5.71 -10.36 -16.17
N LEU A 338 5.21 -9.36 -15.43
CA LEU A 338 4.99 -8.01 -15.96
C LEU A 338 6.30 -7.30 -16.35
N PHE A 339 7.46 -7.82 -15.95
CA PHE A 339 8.77 -7.25 -16.29
C PHE A 339 9.31 -7.82 -17.60
N LYS A 340 8.68 -8.90 -18.10
CA LYS A 340 9.10 -9.53 -19.34
C LYS A 340 8.54 -8.75 -20.51
N LYS A 341 9.36 -8.67 -21.56
CA LYS A 341 8.91 -8.11 -22.83
C LYS A 341 8.06 -9.15 -23.56
N ASP A 342 6.79 -8.83 -23.74
CA ASP A 342 5.81 -9.60 -24.52
C ASP A 342 5.72 -11.09 -24.12
N PRO A 343 5.50 -11.41 -22.83
CA PRO A 343 5.39 -12.79 -22.39
C PRO A 343 4.14 -13.45 -22.99
N VAL A 344 4.24 -14.75 -23.19
CA VAL A 344 3.21 -15.60 -23.80
C VAL A 344 2.81 -16.67 -22.78
N SER A 345 1.52 -16.91 -22.65
CA SER A 345 0.96 -17.87 -21.70
C SER A 345 1.16 -19.32 -22.14
N VAL A 346 0.84 -20.25 -21.24
CA VAL A 346 0.84 -21.71 -21.52
C VAL A 346 -0.12 -22.10 -22.64
N THR A 347 -1.15 -21.30 -22.92
CA THR A 347 -2.06 -21.49 -24.07
C THR A 347 -1.79 -20.57 -25.25
N ASN A 348 -0.56 -20.07 -25.41
CA ASN A 348 -0.14 -19.20 -26.52
C ASN A 348 -0.87 -17.84 -26.62
N VAL A 349 -1.37 -17.31 -25.51
CA VAL A 349 -1.98 -15.96 -25.46
C VAL A 349 -0.94 -14.95 -24.98
N THR A 350 -0.77 -13.83 -25.70
CA THR A 350 0.14 -12.77 -25.25
C THR A 350 -0.46 -12.04 -24.05
N LEU A 351 0.40 -11.55 -23.15
CA LEU A 351 -0.05 -10.74 -22.01
C LEU A 351 -0.87 -9.52 -22.45
N SER A 352 -0.47 -8.84 -23.52
CA SER A 352 -1.23 -7.71 -24.07
C SER A 352 -2.64 -8.11 -24.52
N SER A 353 -2.81 -9.29 -25.12
CA SER A 353 -4.12 -9.80 -25.52
C SER A 353 -4.99 -10.13 -24.30
N PHE A 354 -4.42 -10.81 -23.30
CA PHE A 354 -5.11 -11.10 -22.04
C PHE A 354 -5.55 -9.84 -21.30
N LEU A 355 -4.68 -8.83 -21.21
CA LEU A 355 -5.02 -7.57 -20.55
C LEU A 355 -6.06 -6.78 -21.36
N THR A 356 -6.05 -6.88 -22.69
CA THR A 356 -7.06 -6.25 -23.55
C THR A 356 -8.46 -6.81 -23.25
N THR A 357 -8.61 -8.13 -23.19
CA THR A 357 -9.91 -8.73 -22.82
C THR A 357 -10.26 -8.45 -21.35
N MET A 358 -9.27 -8.40 -20.45
CA MET A 358 -9.54 -8.00 -19.07
C MET A 358 -10.10 -6.58 -18.97
N SER A 359 -9.54 -5.63 -19.73
CA SER A 359 -9.95 -4.21 -19.70
C SER A 359 -11.30 -3.96 -20.34
N ASP A 360 -11.68 -4.76 -21.34
CA ASP A 360 -12.98 -4.68 -21.99
C ASP A 360 -14.02 -5.42 -21.14
N LEU A 361 -14.81 -4.65 -20.39
CA LEU A 361 -15.81 -5.17 -19.46
C LEU A 361 -16.97 -5.88 -20.16
N ASP A 362 -17.14 -5.72 -21.47
CA ASP A 362 -18.15 -6.44 -22.26
C ASP A 362 -17.60 -7.74 -22.87
N SER A 363 -16.29 -7.97 -22.78
CA SER A 363 -15.65 -9.14 -23.37
C SER A 363 -15.65 -10.39 -22.49
N THR A 364 -15.38 -11.52 -23.15
CA THR A 364 -15.08 -12.79 -22.47
C THR A 364 -13.65 -12.78 -21.94
N PHE A 365 -13.53 -13.00 -20.64
CA PHE A 365 -12.26 -13.01 -19.92
C PHE A 365 -11.99 -14.43 -19.44
N SER A 366 -10.90 -15.05 -19.89
CA SER A 366 -10.57 -16.48 -19.67
C SER A 366 -9.16 -16.67 -19.13
N SER A 367 -8.95 -17.78 -18.42
CA SER A 367 -7.63 -18.16 -17.89
C SER A 367 -6.82 -18.76 -19.04
N VAL A 368 -5.54 -18.41 -19.10
CA VAL A 368 -4.65 -18.71 -20.24
C VAL A 368 -3.23 -19.04 -19.83
#